data_AF-A0A259RAU0-F1
#
_entry.id   AF-A0A259RAU0-F1
#
_cell.length_a   1.000
_cell.length_b   1.000
_cell.length_c   1.000
_cell.angle_alpha   90.00
_cell.angle_beta   90.00
_cell.angle_gamma   90.00
#
_symmetry.space_group_name_H-M   'P 1'
#
loop_
_entity.id
_entity.type
_entity.pdbx_description
1 polymer ?
#
loop_
_entity_poly.entity_id
_entity_poly.type
_entity_poly.pdbx_seq_one_letter_code
_entity_poly.pdbx_strand_id
1 'polypeptide(L)'
;RSLQWGAEYRASKVFHVSPFCTVEGGYRFRFMRSTGAGADRMLLRIDHDDAQGPLIETSISGVLQPLTAARARMALLRHPMHSFGVIARIHWQAFKLWRKRVPFHSKPLPPDHFASRS
;
A
#
# COMPACT_ATOMS: atom_id res chain seq x y z
N ARG A 1 -10.79 15.65 10.86
CA ARG A 1 -9.42 16.17 11.15
C ARG A 1 -8.67 16.19 9.82
N SER A 2 -8.07 17.31 9.41
CA SER A 2 -7.31 17.38 8.16
C SER A 2 -6.00 16.57 8.25
N LEU A 3 -5.58 15.98 7.13
CA LEU A 3 -4.29 15.31 7.00
C LEU A 3 -3.16 16.34 7.05
N GLN A 4 -2.15 16.10 7.87
CA GLN A 4 -0.95 16.89 8.04
C GLN A 4 0.21 16.18 7.33
N TRP A 5 0.93 16.91 6.47
CA TRP A 5 2.08 16.36 5.77
C TRP A 5 3.21 16.05 6.74
N GLY A 6 3.90 14.93 6.53
CA GLY A 6 5.00 14.43 7.36
C GLY A 6 4.56 13.75 8.66
N ALA A 7 3.31 13.94 9.10
CA ALA A 7 2.78 13.28 10.29
C ALA A 7 2.60 11.77 10.05
N GLU A 8 2.80 11.00 11.12
CA GLU A 8 2.48 9.58 11.14
C GLU A 8 1.06 9.36 11.66
N TYR A 9 0.30 8.55 10.92
CA TYR A 9 -1.02 8.07 11.32
C TYR A 9 -0.96 6.58 11.59
N ARG A 10 -1.65 6.12 12.62
CA ARG A 10 -1.68 4.70 13.00
C ARG A 10 -3.09 4.15 12.97
N ALA A 11 -3.22 2.90 12.56
CA ALA A 11 -4.47 2.14 12.65
C ALA A 11 -4.18 0.69 13.02
N SER A 12 -4.98 0.11 13.91
CA SER A 12 -4.89 -1.32 14.22
C SER A 12 -5.32 -2.17 13.03
N LYS A 13 -4.62 -3.27 12.79
CA LYS A 13 -5.01 -4.22 11.74
C LYS A 13 -6.18 -5.07 12.22
N VAL A 14 -7.38 -4.76 11.73
CA VAL A 14 -8.61 -5.49 12.11
C VAL A 14 -9.17 -6.38 11.01
N PHE A 15 -8.63 -6.30 9.79
CA PHE A 15 -9.09 -7.10 8.65
C PHE A 15 -8.06 -8.13 8.20
N HIS A 16 -8.55 -9.33 7.85
CA HIS A 16 -7.78 -10.38 7.20
C HIS A 16 -7.62 -10.09 5.71
N VAL A 17 -6.64 -9.25 5.38
CA VAL A 17 -6.35 -8.80 3.99
C VAL A 17 -5.26 -9.60 3.28
N SER A 18 -4.54 -10.48 3.98
CA SER A 18 -3.47 -11.31 3.43
C SER A 18 -3.45 -12.64 4.18
N PRO A 19 -3.37 -13.79 3.49
CA PRO A 19 -3.23 -15.09 4.14
C PRO A 19 -1.83 -15.33 4.70
N PHE A 20 -0.84 -14.47 4.41
CA PHE A 20 0.52 -14.60 4.95
C PHE A 20 0.75 -13.73 6.18
N CYS A 21 -0.25 -12.96 6.61
CA CYS A 21 -0.16 -12.06 7.74
C CYS A 21 -1.38 -12.27 8.64
N THR A 22 -1.13 -12.62 9.88
CA THR A 22 -2.11 -12.65 10.97
C THR A 22 -2.82 -11.30 11.13
N VAL A 23 -4.03 -11.32 11.71
CA VAL A 23 -4.80 -10.10 12.03
C VAL A 23 -4.29 -9.52 13.35
N GLU A 24 -3.05 -9.04 13.31
CA GLU A 24 -2.38 -8.45 14.46
C GLU A 24 -1.48 -7.29 14.04
N GLY A 25 -1.04 -6.51 15.03
CA GLY A 25 -0.20 -5.36 14.82
C GLY A 25 -0.95 -4.16 14.24
N GLY A 26 -0.21 -3.31 13.53
CA GLY A 26 -0.71 -2.00 13.12
C GLY A 26 -0.18 -1.54 11.77
N TYR A 27 -0.94 -0.64 11.16
CA TYR A 27 -0.53 0.11 10.00
C TYR A 27 0.03 1.47 10.42
N ARG A 28 1.15 1.86 9.82
CA ARG A 28 1.71 3.21 9.90
C ARG A 28 1.61 3.87 8.53
N PHE A 29 0.91 4.99 8.46
CA PHE A 29 0.73 5.79 7.25
C PHE A 29 1.53 7.08 7.38
N ARG A 30 2.32 7.41 6.36
CA ARG A 30 2.98 8.71 6.25
C ARG A 30 2.74 9.29 4.85
N PHE A 31 2.33 10.54 4.84
CA PHE A 31 2.07 11.29 3.62
C PHE A 31 3.03 12.47 3.60
N MET A 32 3.95 12.50 2.63
CA MET A 32 4.92 13.57 2.50
C MET A 32 4.67 14.31 1.19
N ARG A 33 4.71 15.64 1.28
CA ARG A 33 4.71 16.53 0.12
C ARG A 33 5.89 17.46 0.25
N SER A 34 6.70 17.53 -0.79
CA SER A 34 7.79 18.50 -0.88
C SER A 34 7.42 19.53 -1.95
N THR A 35 7.29 20.79 -1.51
CA THR A 35 7.02 21.96 -2.35
C THR A 35 8.19 22.92 -2.15
N GLY A 36 8.89 23.31 -3.22
CA GLY A 36 10.10 24.14 -3.13
C GLY A 36 10.60 24.58 -4.50
N ALA A 37 11.86 24.97 -4.62
CA ALA A 37 12.45 25.46 -5.87
C ALA A 37 12.51 24.43 -7.03
N GLY A 38 12.20 23.16 -6.75
CA GLY A 38 12.09 22.09 -7.74
C GLY A 38 10.65 21.65 -8.00
N ALA A 39 10.47 20.64 -8.84
CA ALA A 39 9.15 20.08 -9.10
C ALA A 39 8.53 19.48 -7.83
N ASP A 40 7.24 19.76 -7.59
CA ASP A 40 6.46 19.20 -6.49
C ASP A 40 6.56 17.67 -6.44
N ARG A 41 6.78 17.10 -5.26
CA ARG A 41 6.88 15.65 -5.07
C ARG A 41 5.92 15.15 -4.01
N MET A 42 5.41 13.93 -4.20
CA MET A 42 4.63 13.20 -3.22
C MET A 42 5.30 11.86 -2.91
N LEU A 43 5.27 11.50 -1.63
CA LEU A 43 5.63 10.18 -1.13
C LEU A 43 4.53 9.71 -0.19
N LEU A 44 3.97 8.54 -0.48
CA LEU A 44 3.04 7.82 0.36
C LEU A 44 3.76 6.58 0.89
N ARG A 45 3.75 6.38 2.21
CA ARG A 45 4.26 5.18 2.85
C ARG A 45 3.16 4.53 3.67
N ILE A 46 2.99 3.22 3.49
CA ILE A 46 2.07 2.38 4.27
C ILE A 46 2.86 1.16 4.70
N ASP A 47 3.14 1.07 5.99
CA ASP A 47 3.82 -0.07 6.57
C ASP A 47 2.88 -0.86 7.46
N HIS A 48 3.07 -2.17 7.52
CA HIS A 48 2.46 -3.07 8.48
C HIS A 48 3.55 -3.68 9.34
N ASP A 49 3.42 -3.52 10.65
CA ASP A 49 4.30 -4.10 11.67
C ASP A 49 3.51 -4.93 12.68
N ASP A 50 4.17 -5.93 13.26
CA ASP A 50 3.71 -6.74 14.38
C ASP A 50 4.72 -6.67 15.56
N ALA A 51 4.54 -7.50 16.59
CA ALA A 51 5.44 -7.56 17.74
C ALA A 51 6.88 -7.99 17.40
N GLN A 52 7.08 -8.66 16.26
CA GLN A 52 8.39 -9.12 15.78
C GLN A 52 9.06 -8.11 14.85
N GLY A 53 8.31 -7.12 14.35
CA GLY A 53 8.84 -5.99 13.59
C GLY A 53 8.09 -5.74 12.27
N PRO A 54 8.75 -5.14 11.26
CA PRO A 54 8.11 -4.80 10.00
C PRO A 54 7.83 -6.05 9.14
N LEU A 55 6.56 -6.25 8.77
CA LEU A 55 6.11 -7.32 7.88
C LEU A 55 6.00 -6.87 6.42
N ILE A 56 5.46 -5.67 6.21
CA ILE A 56 5.25 -5.08 4.89
C ILE A 56 5.68 -3.62 4.94
N GLU A 57 6.57 -3.23 4.03
CA GLU A 57 6.91 -1.83 3.80
C GLU A 57 6.55 -1.49 2.36
N THR A 58 5.66 -0.51 2.19
CA THR A 58 5.27 -0.04 0.86
C THR A 58 5.43 1.45 0.76
N SER A 59 6.03 1.89 -0.35
CA SER A 59 6.11 3.30 -0.68
C SER A 59 5.78 3.54 -2.14
N ILE A 60 5.05 4.62 -2.38
CA ILE A 60 4.77 5.15 -3.72
C ILE A 60 5.29 6.58 -3.73
N SER A 61 6.16 6.89 -4.67
CA SER A 61 6.67 8.24 -4.86
C SER A 61 6.49 8.71 -6.29
N GLY A 62 6.39 10.02 -6.46
CA GLY A 62 6.22 10.62 -7.78
C GLY A 62 6.42 12.13 -7.78
N VAL A 63 6.67 12.65 -8.97
CA VAL A 63 6.69 14.09 -9.24
C VAL A 63 5.29 14.48 -9.71
N LEU A 64 4.70 15.49 -9.08
CA LEU A 64 3.42 16.03 -9.50
C LEU A 64 3.60 16.73 -10.86
N GLN A 65 2.65 16.50 -11.75
CA GLN A 65 2.60 17.13 -13.06
C GLN A 65 1.21 17.74 -13.25
N PRO A 66 1.10 18.95 -13.84
CA PRO A 66 -0.19 19.51 -14.20
C PRO A 66 -0.99 18.54 -15.07
N LEU A 67 -2.27 18.35 -14.74
CA LEU A 67 -3.17 17.49 -15.51
C LEU A 67 -3.53 18.19 -16.82
N THR A 68 -2.81 17.86 -17.89
CA THR A 68 -3.10 18.32 -19.25
C THR A 68 -3.63 17.17 -20.10
N ALA A 69 -4.42 17.47 -21.12
CA ALA A 69 -4.96 16.45 -22.02
C ALA A 69 -3.87 15.60 -22.69
N ALA A 70 -2.71 16.19 -22.99
CA ALA A 70 -1.56 15.48 -23.54
C ALA A 70 -0.95 14.49 -22.53
N ARG A 71 -0.75 14.92 -21.29
CA ARG A 71 -0.21 14.05 -20.22
C ARG A 71 -1.19 12.94 -19.84
N ALA A 72 -2.49 13.23 -19.82
CA ALA A 72 -3.53 12.23 -19.57
C ALA A 72 -3.53 11.13 -20.65
N ARG A 73 -3.49 11.52 -21.93
CA ARG A 73 -3.37 10.56 -23.05
C ARG A 73 -2.09 9.75 -22.98
N MET A 74 -0.95 10.40 -22.71
CA MET A 74 0.33 9.70 -22.57
C MET A 74 0.31 8.71 -21.40
N ALA A 75 -0.30 9.06 -20.27
CA ALA A 75 -0.47 8.14 -19.16
C ALA A 75 -1.29 6.92 -19.58
N LEU A 76 -2.44 7.13 -20.23
CA LEU A 76 -3.32 6.06 -20.71
C LEU A 76 -2.58 5.09 -21.65
N LEU A 77 -1.76 5.60 -22.57
CA LEU A 77 -0.97 4.77 -23.49
C LEU A 77 0.16 3.99 -22.80
N ARG A 78 0.67 4.47 -21.66
CA ARG A 78 1.77 3.82 -20.91
C ARG A 78 1.31 2.78 -19.90
N HIS A 79 0.05 2.85 -19.47
CA HIS A 79 -0.50 1.96 -18.43
C HIS A 79 -0.73 0.48 -18.83
N PRO A 80 -0.96 0.09 -20.10
CA PRO A 80 -1.18 -1.32 -20.44
C PRO A 80 0.00 -2.20 -20.04
N MET A 81 1.24 -1.81 -20.39
CA MET A 81 2.45 -2.55 -20.02
C MET A 81 2.70 -2.58 -18.51
N HIS A 82 2.30 -1.53 -17.80
CA HIS A 82 2.37 -1.52 -16.33
C HIS A 82 1.48 -2.59 -15.70
N SER A 83 0.29 -2.84 -16.25
CA SER A 83 -0.65 -3.83 -15.71
C SER A 83 -0.07 -5.24 -15.78
N PHE A 84 0.48 -5.63 -16.93
CA PHE A 84 1.16 -6.92 -17.08
C PHE A 84 2.38 -7.02 -16.15
N GLY A 85 3.17 -5.95 -16.03
CA GLY A 85 4.31 -5.90 -15.11
C GLY A 85 3.91 -6.02 -13.64
N VAL A 86 2.74 -5.51 -13.24
CA VAL A 86 2.19 -5.70 -11.89
C VAL A 86 1.81 -7.17 -11.67
N ILE A 87 1.07 -7.76 -12.61
CA ILE A 87 0.64 -9.17 -12.52
C ILE A 87 1.86 -10.09 -12.41
N ALA A 88 2.84 -9.94 -13.30
CA ALA A 88 4.06 -10.75 -13.28
C ALA A 88 4.81 -10.64 -11.94
N ARG A 89 4.93 -9.43 -11.38
CA ARG A 89 5.56 -9.22 -10.08
C ARG A 89 4.78 -9.84 -8.92
N ILE A 90 3.45 -9.80 -8.94
CA ILE A 90 2.61 -10.46 -7.92
C ILE A 90 2.88 -11.98 -7.93
N HIS A 91 2.87 -12.60 -9.11
CA HIS A 91 3.11 -14.03 -9.24
C HIS A 91 4.55 -14.41 -8.85
N TRP A 92 5.53 -13.58 -9.21
CA TRP A 92 6.92 -13.78 -8.79
C TRP A 92 7.09 -13.73 -7.27
N GLN A 93 6.41 -12.79 -6.59
CA GLN A 93 6.44 -12.71 -5.13
C GLN A 93 5.73 -13.93 -4.50
N ALA A 94 4.58 -14.35 -5.04
CA ALA A 94 3.88 -15.55 -4.59
C ALA A 94 4.76 -16.81 -4.72
N PHE A 95 5.47 -16.98 -5.84
CA PHE A 95 6.43 -18.08 -6.02
C PHE A 95 7.56 -18.03 -5.00
N LYS A 96 8.11 -16.85 -4.70
CA LYS A 96 9.15 -16.70 -3.66
C LYS A 96 8.63 -17.07 -2.27
N LEU A 97 7.39 -16.70 -1.92
CA LEU A 97 6.75 -17.07 -0.66
C LEU A 97 6.54 -18.58 -0.56
N TRP A 98 6.06 -19.20 -1.64
CA TRP A 98 5.89 -20.66 -1.75
C TRP A 98 7.23 -21.39 -1.55
N ARG A 99 8.29 -20.95 -2.24
CA ARG A 99 9.64 -21.51 -2.09
C ARG A 99 10.18 -21.37 -0.66
N LYS A 100 9.84 -20.28 0.03
CA LYS A 100 10.18 -20.03 1.43
C LYS A 100 9.29 -20.79 2.43
N ARG A 101 8.26 -21.51 1.96
CA ARG A 101 7.28 -22.23 2.79
C ARG A 101 6.66 -21.35 3.87
N VAL A 102 6.32 -20.11 3.51
CA VAL A 102 5.66 -19.18 4.43
C VAL A 102 4.29 -19.75 4.84
N PRO A 103 3.95 -19.75 6.14
CA PRO A 103 2.66 -20.25 6.62
C PRO A 103 1.48 -19.53 5.96
N PHE A 104 0.41 -20.28 5.74
CA PHE A 104 -0.86 -19.76 5.21
C PHE A 104 -1.90 -19.77 6.34
N HIS A 105 -2.49 -18.61 6.60
CA HIS A 105 -3.55 -18.40 7.57
C HIS A 105 -4.90 -18.36 6.84
N SER A 106 -5.81 -19.24 7.25
CA SER A 106 -7.16 -19.29 6.69
C SER A 106 -7.96 -18.05 7.09
N LYS A 107 -8.82 -17.61 6.18
CA LYS A 107 -9.72 -16.48 6.43
C LYS A 107 -10.60 -16.78 7.66
N PRO A 108 -10.64 -15.89 8.67
CA PRO A 108 -11.50 -16.08 9.83
C PRO A 108 -12.97 -16.02 9.44
N LEU A 109 -13.83 -16.60 10.28
CA LEU A 109 -15.28 -16.49 10.13
C LEU A 109 -15.70 -15.01 10.08
N PRO A 110 -16.71 -14.65 9.27
CA PRO A 110 -17.21 -13.27 9.22
C PRO A 110 -17.66 -12.83 10.61
N PRO A 111 -17.33 -11.60 11.05
CA PRO A 111 -17.85 -11.08 12.31
C PRO A 111 -19.38 -10.91 12.25
N ASP A 112 -20.07 -11.22 13.34
CA ASP A 112 -21.54 -11.12 13.45
C ASP A 112 -22.07 -9.68 13.40
N HIS A 113 -21.19 -8.69 13.60
CA HIS A 113 -21.53 -7.27 13.57
C HIS A 113 -20.81 -6.57 12.41
N PHE A 114 -21.53 -5.71 11.70
CA PHE A 114 -20.95 -4.87 10.66
C PHE A 114 -19.88 -3.95 11.25
N ALA A 115 -18.64 -4.14 10.79
CA ALA A 115 -17.52 -3.23 11.09
C ALA A 115 -17.64 -1.94 10.26
N SER A 116 -18.71 -1.18 10.48
CA SER A 116 -18.85 0.21 10.03
C SER A 116 -18.86 1.08 11.28
N ARG A 117 -17.89 1.99 11.42
CA ARG A 117 -17.98 3.04 12.44
C ARG A 117 -19.00 4.07 11.95
N SER A 118 -20.10 4.22 12.69
CA SER A 118 -20.94 5.43 12.71
C SER A 118 -20.18 6.62 13.25
#